data_AF-A0A949GNL8-F1
#
_entry.id   AF-A0A949GNL8-F1
#
_cell.length_a   1.000
_cell.length_b   1.000
_cell.length_c   1.000
_cell.angle_alpha   90.00
_cell.angle_beta   90.00
_cell.angle_gamma   90.00
#
_symmetry.space_group_name_H-M   'P 1'
#
loop_
_entity.id
_entity.type
_entity.pdbx_description
1 polymer ?
#
loop_
_entity_poly.entity_id
_entity_poly.type
_entity_poly.pdbx_seq_one_letter_code
_entity_poly.pdbx_strand_id
1 'polypeptide(L)' 'MTTVKTPHDLLAAVPFLIGYHPTDSLVLISVKSDSLEMAMRVDFPINPPEGAYQLLASHLKRDHAEGALLVAYEP' A
#
# COMPACT_ATOMS: atom_id res chain seq x y z
N MET A 1 -2.10 7.34 -18.96
CA MET A 1 -0.97 7.05 -18.06
C MET A 1 -0.75 8.26 -17.18
N THR A 2 -1.23 8.22 -15.95
CA THR A 2 -0.93 9.26 -14.95
C THR A 2 0.46 8.97 -14.40
N THR A 3 1.45 9.73 -14.84
CA THR A 3 2.81 9.64 -14.28
C THR A 3 2.76 10.23 -12.88
N VAL A 4 2.98 9.40 -11.87
CA VAL A 4 3.08 9.86 -10.49
C VAL A 4 4.43 10.53 -10.31
N LYS A 5 4.45 11.83 -10.03
CA LYS A 5 5.71 12.60 -9.90
C LYS A 5 5.92 13.16 -8.50
N THR A 6 4.87 13.17 -7.68
CA THR A 6 4.91 13.70 -6.31
C THR A 6 4.25 12.72 -5.33
N PRO A 7 4.59 12.78 -4.03
CA PRO A 7 3.92 11.99 -3.00
C PRO A 7 2.40 12.18 -2.97
N HIS A 8 1.94 13.40 -3.30
CA HIS A 8 0.51 13.72 -3.35
C HIS A 8 -0.20 13.03 -4.52
N ASP A 9 0.40 13.02 -5.72
CA ASP A 9 -0.16 12.30 -6.86
C ASP A 9 -0.26 10.80 -6.59
N LEU A 10 0.70 10.28 -5.82
CA LEU A 10 0.75 8.87 -5.43
C LEU A 10 -0.39 8.53 -4.45
N LEU A 11 -0.62 9.38 -3.46
CA LEU A 11 -1.75 9.25 -2.53
C LEU A 11 -3.10 9.34 -3.26
N ALA A 12 -3.23 10.27 -4.20
CA ALA A 12 -4.42 10.42 -5.02
C ALA A 12 -4.68 9.22 -5.94
N ALA A 13 -3.64 8.45 -6.31
CA ALA A 13 -3.77 7.25 -7.11
C ALA A 13 -4.31 6.04 -6.33
N VAL A 14 -4.13 6.00 -5.00
CA VAL A 14 -4.48 4.83 -4.16
C VAL A 14 -5.94 4.37 -4.35
N PRO A 15 -6.96 5.24 -4.31
CA PRO A 15 -8.35 4.80 -4.49
C PRO A 15 -8.59 4.14 -5.85
N PHE A 16 -7.88 4.58 -6.88
CA PHE A 16 -7.97 4.00 -8.22
C PHE A 16 -7.29 2.63 -8.30
N LEU A 17 -6.21 2.42 -7.53
CA LEU A 17 -5.50 1.13 -7.48
C LEU A 17 -6.32 0.04 -6.78
N ILE A 18 -7.06 0.41 -5.73
CA ILE A 18 -7.86 -0.55 -4.94
C ILE A 18 -9.34 -0.59 -5.33
N GLY A 19 -9.81 0.38 -6.12
CA GLY A 19 -11.18 0.44 -6.65
C GLY A 19 -12.22 1.11 -5.74
N TYR A 20 -11.80 1.72 -4.63
CA TYR A 20 -12.68 2.43 -3.68
C TYR A 20 -11.88 3.43 -2.83
N HIS A 21 -12.57 4.32 -2.11
CA HIS A 21 -11.93 5.24 -1.16
C HIS A 21 -11.75 4.54 0.20
N PRO A 22 -10.51 4.25 0.63
CA PRO A 22 -10.29 3.57 1.89
C PRO A 22 -10.53 4.51 3.08
N THR A 23 -11.11 3.97 4.13
CA THR A 23 -11.26 4.58 5.46
C THR A 23 -10.84 3.54 6.49
N ASP A 24 -10.26 3.96 7.63
CA ASP A 24 -9.83 3.04 8.69
C ASP A 24 -9.02 1.86 8.14
N SER A 25 -8.01 2.16 7.33
CA SER A 25 -7.30 1.16 6.52
C SER A 25 -5.82 1.43 6.45
N LEU A 26 -5.03 0.35 6.35
CA LEU A 26 -3.63 0.42 5.96
C LEU A 26 -3.50 -0.10 4.52
N VAL A 27 -2.97 0.72 3.63
CA VAL A 27 -2.68 0.34 2.24
C VAL A 27 -1.17 0.18 2.06
N LEU A 28 -0.76 -0.97 1.54
CA LEU A 28 0.63 -1.30 1.20
C LEU A 28 0.75 -1.40 -0.32
N ILE A 29 1.73 -0.73 -0.89
CA ILE A 29 1.98 -0.73 -2.33
C ILE A 29 3.42 -1.15 -2.59
N SER A 30 3.62 -2.12 -3.48
CA SER A 30 4.96 -2.46 -3.96
C SER A 30 5.40 -1.51 -5.06
N VAL A 31 6.67 -1.12 -5.01
CA VAL A 31 7.33 -0.30 -6.02
C VAL A 31 8.44 -1.11 -6.64
N LYS A 32 8.49 -1.14 -7.97
CA LYS A 32 9.50 -1.87 -8.74
C LYS A 32 9.71 -1.17 -10.08
N SER A 33 10.95 -0.90 -10.50
CA SER A 33 11.23 -0.28 -11.79
C SER A 33 10.41 1.01 -12.07
N ASP A 34 10.24 1.87 -11.06
CA ASP A 34 9.43 3.09 -11.09
C ASP A 34 7.91 2.88 -11.36
N SER A 35 7.40 1.66 -11.27
CA SER A 35 5.96 1.34 -11.32
C SER A 35 5.42 0.83 -9.98
N LEU A 36 4.10 0.98 -9.81
CA LEU A 36 3.34 0.41 -8.71
C LEU A 36 2.74 -0.93 -9.19
N GLU A 37 3.20 -2.05 -8.64
CA GLU A 37 2.87 -3.40 -9.17
C GLU A 37 1.73 -4.08 -8.40
N MET A 38 1.73 -3.96 -7.08
CA MET A 38 0.73 -4.56 -6.19
C MET A 38 0.23 -3.49 -5.22
N ALA A 39 -1.08 -3.43 -5.01
CA ALA A 39 -1.70 -2.69 -3.92
C ALA A 39 -2.51 -3.65 -3.04
N MET A 40 -2.26 -3.62 -1.74
CA MET A 40 -2.97 -4.40 -0.73
C MET A 40 -3.59 -3.44 0.28
N ARG A 41 -4.89 -3.59 0.51
CA ARG A 41 -5.59 -2.92 1.60
C ARG A 41 -5.88 -3.93 2.69
N VAL A 42 -5.56 -3.57 3.93
CA VAL A 42 -6.05 -4.24 5.13
C VAL A 42 -6.80 -3.25 6.01
N ASP A 43 -7.71 -3.75 6.84
CA ASP A 43 -8.31 -2.94 7.89
C ASP A 43 -7.21 -2.37 8.80
N PHE A 44 -7.42 -1.18 9.35
CA PHE A 44 -6.43 -0.56 10.21
C PHE A 44 -6.10 -1.50 11.37
N PRO A 45 -4.82 -1.88 11.54
CA PRO A 45 -4.46 -2.90 12.52
C PRO A 45 -4.53 -2.32 13.94
N ILE A 46 -5.65 -2.55 14.62
CA ILE A 46 -5.83 -2.22 16.03
C ILE A 46 -5.49 -3.48 16.85
N ASN A 47 -4.41 -3.44 17.62
CA ASN A 47 -3.88 -4.58 18.38
C ASN A 47 -3.67 -5.85 17.53
N PRO A 48 -2.89 -5.77 16.45
CA PRO A 48 -2.68 -6.92 15.58
C PRO A 48 -1.95 -8.05 16.32
N PRO A 49 -2.19 -9.32 15.94
CA PRO A 49 -1.47 -10.44 16.52
C PRO A 49 0.03 -10.36 16.18
N GLU A 50 0.85 -11.06 16.99
CA GLU A 50 2.28 -11.16 16.73
C GLU A 50 2.53 -11.71 15.31
N GLY A 51 3.46 -11.08 14.59
CA GLY A 51 3.81 -11.47 13.23
C GLY A 51 2.90 -10.92 12.12
N ALA A 52 1.82 -10.18 12.44
CA ALA A 52 0.94 -9.60 11.41
C ALA A 52 1.71 -8.70 10.43
N TYR A 53 2.58 -7.81 10.93
CA TYR A 53 3.40 -6.95 10.08
C TYR A 53 4.45 -7.72 9.28
N GLN A 54 5.03 -8.79 9.85
CA GLN A 54 5.91 -9.70 9.10
C GLN A 54 5.16 -10.39 7.95
N LEU A 55 3.91 -10.80 8.18
CA LEU A 55 3.07 -11.37 7.13
C LEU A 55 2.83 -10.35 6.01
N LEU A 56 2.45 -9.12 6.34
CA LEU A 56 2.27 -8.04 5.35
C LEU A 56 3.57 -7.77 4.56
N ALA A 57 4.70 -7.65 5.26
CA ALA A 57 6.01 -7.48 4.63
C ALA A 57 6.39 -8.68 3.74
N SER A 58 5.96 -9.89 4.09
CA SER A 58 6.23 -11.09 3.27
C SER A 58 5.55 -11.04 1.90
N HIS A 59 4.41 -10.36 1.77
CA HIS A 59 3.75 -10.16 0.47
C HIS A 59 4.59 -9.25 -0.43
N LEU A 60 5.09 -8.14 0.09
CA LEU A 60 5.99 -7.24 -0.63
C LEU A 60 7.28 -7.94 -1.08
N LYS A 61 7.84 -8.80 -0.22
CA LYS A 61 9.02 -9.61 -0.57
C LYS A 61 8.73 -10.62 -1.67
N ARG A 62 7.57 -11.31 -1.61
CA ARG A 62 7.15 -12.26 -2.65
C ARG A 62 6.89 -11.58 -4.00
N ASP A 63 6.48 -10.33 -3.98
CA ASP A 63 6.30 -9.51 -5.18
C ASP A 63 7.64 -9.00 -5.77
N HIS A 64 8.77 -9.30 -5.12
CA HIS A 64 10.09 -8.79 -5.48
C HIS A 64 10.12 -7.26 -5.56
N ALA A 65 9.41 -6.61 -4.63
CA ALA A 65 9.39 -5.16 -4.52
C ALA A 65 10.78 -4.60 -4.19
N GLU A 66 11.19 -3.54 -4.88
CA GLU A 66 12.43 -2.80 -4.61
C GLU A 66 12.20 -1.72 -3.54
N GLY A 67 10.97 -1.24 -3.45
CA GLY A 67 10.49 -0.34 -2.41
C GLY A 67 9.06 -0.67 -2.00
N ALA A 68 8.64 -0.08 -0.89
CA ALA A 68 7.26 -0.19 -0.42
C ALA A 68 6.76 1.18 0.02
N LEU A 69 5.52 1.48 -0.32
CA LEU A 69 4.80 2.61 0.22
C LEU A 69 3.71 2.10 1.16
N LEU A 70 3.62 2.70 2.34
CA LEU A 70 2.56 2.45 3.30
C LEU A 70 1.74 3.74 3.46
N VAL A 71 0.42 3.61 3.35
CA VAL A 71 -0.53 4.71 3.55
C VAL A 71 -1.51 4.31 4.63
N ALA A 72 -1.48 5.05 5.73
CA ALA A 72 -2.42 4.94 6.83
C ALA A 72 -3.60 5.89 6.59
N TYR A 73 -4.80 5.32 6.46
CA TYR A 73 -6.05 6.06 6.47
C TYR A 73 -6.65 5.95 7.87
N GLU A 74 -6.41 6.99 8.66
CA GLU A 74 -6.98 7.17 10.00
C GLU A 74 -8.31 7.94 9.90
N PRO A 75 -9.25 7.76 10.86
CA PRO A 75 -10.51 8.50 10.91
C PRO A 75 -10.36 9.99 11.25
#